data_AF-A0A450T7Z5-F1
#
_entry.id   AF-A0A450T7Z5-F1
#
_cell.length_a   1.000
_cell.length_b   1.000
_cell.length_c   1.000
_cell.angle_alpha   90.00
_cell.angle_beta   90.00
_cell.angle_gamma   90.00
#
_symmetry.space_group_name_H-M   'P 1'
#
loop_
_entity.id
_entity.type
_entity.pdbx_description
1 polymer ?
#
loop_
_entity_poly.entity_id
_entity_poly.type
_entity_poly.pdbx_seq_one_letter_code
_entity_poly.pdbx_strand_id
1 'polypeptide(L)'
;MEHAICKVVDFRIVDTYSVDVSFGDGITRRIDLEPVLEGALYRPLREAAMFRRAFIDPEIGTLAWPNGADFDPATLHDWPKAAEGFIAMARGWKQAENECFKRPAPEADRERALTRAPSG
;
A
#
# COMPACT_ATOMS: atom_id res chain seq x y z
N MET A 1 -22.16 18.47 -19.33
CA MET A 1 -21.17 18.36 -18.24
C MET A 1 -20.36 17.13 -18.54
N GLU A 2 -19.18 17.31 -19.12
CA GLU A 2 -18.25 16.21 -19.38
C GLU A 2 -17.67 15.82 -18.02
N HIS A 3 -18.04 14.64 -17.52
CA HIS A 3 -17.26 14.03 -16.45
C HIS A 3 -15.88 13.79 -17.07
N ALA A 4 -14.93 14.68 -16.79
CA ALA A 4 -13.55 14.49 -17.23
C ALA A 4 -13.05 13.22 -16.54
N ILE A 5 -13.17 12.09 -17.23
CA ILE A 5 -12.62 10.83 -16.77
C ILE A 5 -11.12 11.04 -16.81
N CYS A 6 -10.52 11.31 -15.66
CA CYS A 6 -9.09 11.40 -15.55
C CYS A 6 -8.56 10.00 -15.88
N LYS A 7 -7.78 9.87 -16.96
CA LYS A 7 -7.18 8.61 -17.38
C LYS A 7 -5.67 8.80 -17.43
N VAL A 8 -4.94 7.78 -16.99
CA VAL A 8 -3.51 7.71 -17.20
C VAL A 8 -3.26 7.36 -18.67
N VAL A 9 -2.48 8.20 -19.36
CA VAL A 9 -2.14 8.00 -20.79
C VAL A 9 -0.70 7.56 -21.00
N ASP A 10 0.18 7.93 -20.08
CA ASP A 10 1.59 7.50 -20.09
C ASP A 10 2.15 7.53 -18.67
N PHE A 11 3.20 6.75 -18.44
CA PHE A 11 3.96 6.85 -17.20
C PHE A 11 5.44 6.51 -17.41
N ARG A 12 6.28 7.01 -16.52
CA ARG A 12 7.71 6.72 -16.49
C ARG A 12 8.19 6.53 -15.08
N ILE A 13 8.92 5.44 -14.83
CA ILE A 13 9.62 5.24 -13.57
C ILE A 13 10.89 6.09 -13.59
N VAL A 14 10.98 7.06 -12.69
CA VAL A 14 12.08 8.05 -12.63
C VAL A 14 13.04 7.81 -11.46
N ASP A 15 12.61 7.05 -10.46
CA ASP A 15 13.45 6.57 -9.35
C ASP A 15 12.94 5.19 -8.90
N THR A 16 13.52 4.61 -7.85
CA THR A 16 13.21 3.28 -7.33
C THR A 16 11.72 3.08 -7.06
N TYR A 17 11.05 4.08 -6.49
CA TYR A 17 9.61 4.08 -6.20
C TYR A 17 8.88 5.35 -6.69
N SER A 18 9.55 6.15 -7.51
CA SER A 18 8.99 7.40 -8.05
C SER A 18 8.57 7.24 -9.51
N VAL A 19 7.39 7.73 -9.82
CA VAL A 19 6.80 7.70 -11.17
C VAL A 19 6.37 9.09 -11.62
N ASP A 20 6.63 9.40 -12.88
CA ASP A 20 5.92 10.45 -13.60
C ASP A 20 4.70 9.82 -14.25
N VAL A 21 3.53 10.41 -14.02
CA VAL A 21 2.26 9.96 -14.60
C VAL A 21 1.68 11.10 -15.40
N SER A 22 1.40 10.86 -16.67
CA SER A 22 0.75 11.81 -17.58
C SER A 22 -0.72 11.44 -17.75
N PHE A 23 -1.57 12.45 -17.72
CA PHE A 23 -3.03 12.32 -17.80
C PHE A 23 -3.57 12.85 -19.13
N GLY A 24 -4.77 12.41 -19.49
CA GLY A 24 -5.42 12.81 -20.75
C GLY A 24 -5.71 14.30 -20.90
N ASP A 25 -5.68 15.07 -19.80
CA ASP A 25 -5.82 16.53 -19.80
C ASP A 25 -4.49 17.28 -20.01
N GLY A 26 -3.39 16.54 -20.21
CA GLY A 26 -2.05 17.09 -20.42
C GLY A 26 -1.28 17.38 -19.14
N ILE A 27 -1.87 17.16 -17.95
CA ILE A 27 -1.17 17.30 -16.69
C ILE A 27 -0.20 16.13 -16.50
N THR A 28 0.96 16.40 -15.92
CA THR A 28 1.91 15.38 -15.48
C THR A 28 2.19 15.54 -13.98
N ARG A 29 2.23 14.43 -13.26
CA ARG A 29 2.49 14.38 -11.82
C ARG A 29 3.69 13.48 -11.55
N ARG A 30 4.67 14.02 -10.81
CA ARG A 30 5.72 13.22 -10.19
C ARG A 30 5.26 12.76 -8.82
N ILE A 31 5.27 11.46 -8.60
CA ILE A 31 4.68 10.80 -7.44
C ILE A 31 5.72 9.87 -6.86
N ASP A 32 6.11 10.12 -5.61
CA ASP A 32 6.85 9.15 -4.80
C ASP A 32 5.86 8.26 -4.06
N LEU A 33 5.85 6.97 -4.40
CA LEU A 33 4.96 5.97 -3.82
C LEU A 33 5.58 5.28 -2.59
N GLU A 34 6.88 5.40 -2.33
CA GLU A 34 7.56 4.71 -1.22
C GLU A 34 6.85 4.84 0.14
N PRO A 35 6.34 6.03 0.52
CA PRO A 35 5.69 6.22 1.82
C PRO A 35 4.38 5.45 1.99
N VAL A 36 3.76 4.99 0.88
CA VAL A 36 2.45 4.35 0.87
C VAL A 36 2.52 2.84 0.60
N LEU A 37 3.72 2.29 0.33
CA LEU A 37 3.93 0.86 0.06
C LEU A 37 3.92 0.01 1.34
N GLU A 38 2.79 0.00 2.05
CA GLU A 38 2.57 -0.80 3.25
C GLU A 38 1.28 -1.63 3.15
N GLY A 39 1.15 -2.61 4.04
CA GLY A 39 0.03 -3.56 4.02
C GLY A 39 0.20 -4.65 2.95
N ALA A 40 -0.67 -5.67 3.01
CA ALA A 40 -0.50 -6.89 2.23
C ALA A 40 -0.50 -6.68 0.70
N LEU A 41 -1.26 -5.71 0.19
CA LEU A 41 -1.39 -5.46 -1.25
C LEU A 41 -0.22 -4.63 -1.81
N TYR A 42 0.21 -3.57 -1.11
CA TYR A 42 1.21 -2.64 -1.62
C TYR A 42 2.63 -2.93 -1.14
N ARG A 43 2.82 -3.61 0.00
CA ARG A 43 4.16 -3.98 0.49
C ARG A 43 5.00 -4.76 -0.52
N PRO A 44 4.47 -5.73 -1.31
CA PRO A 44 5.26 -6.42 -2.33
C PRO A 44 5.88 -5.48 -3.37
N LEU A 45 5.34 -4.28 -3.55
CA LEU A 45 5.90 -3.26 -4.45
C LEU A 45 7.17 -2.60 -3.90
N ARG A 46 7.52 -2.82 -2.62
CA ARG A 46 8.84 -2.44 -2.08
C ARG A 46 9.98 -3.25 -2.72
N GLU A 47 9.66 -4.35 -3.40
CA GLU A 47 10.64 -5.02 -4.25
C GLU A 47 10.75 -4.25 -5.58
N ALA A 48 11.89 -3.60 -5.83
CA ALA A 48 12.09 -2.77 -7.02
C ALA A 48 11.83 -3.53 -8.34
N ALA A 49 12.11 -4.84 -8.39
CA ALA A 49 11.81 -5.68 -9.54
C ALA A 49 10.31 -5.82 -9.79
N MET A 50 9.49 -5.86 -8.73
CA MET A 50 8.04 -5.87 -8.81
C MET A 50 7.52 -4.48 -9.19
N PHE A 51 8.02 -3.42 -8.55
CA PHE A 51 7.63 -2.04 -8.84
C PHE A 51 7.83 -1.68 -10.32
N ARG A 52 8.93 -2.14 -10.91
CA ARG A 52 9.26 -1.91 -12.33
C ARG A 52 8.33 -2.59 -13.33
N ARG A 53 7.45 -3.48 -12.87
CA ARG A 53 6.45 -4.16 -13.70
C ARG A 53 5.12 -3.42 -13.75
N ALA A 54 5.09 -2.16 -13.33
CA ALA A 54 3.93 -1.29 -13.51
C ALA A 54 3.50 -1.28 -14.98
N PHE A 55 2.20 -1.20 -15.21
CA PHE A 55 1.61 -1.08 -16.54
C PHE A 55 0.33 -0.23 -16.47
N ILE A 56 -0.09 0.33 -17.60
CA ILE A 56 -1.40 0.97 -17.70
C ILE A 56 -2.40 -0.11 -18.09
N ASP A 57 -3.43 -0.30 -17.28
CA ASP A 57 -4.55 -1.16 -17.64
C ASP A 57 -5.30 -0.53 -18.83
N PRO A 58 -5.40 -1.21 -19.99
CA PRO A 58 -6.01 -0.64 -21.19
C PRO A 58 -7.53 -0.53 -21.11
N GLU A 59 -8.21 -1.29 -20.25
CA GLU A 59 -9.66 -1.27 -20.11
C GLU A 59 -10.11 -0.07 -19.27
N ILE A 60 -9.41 0.20 -18.17
CA ILE A 60 -9.80 1.23 -17.19
C ILE A 60 -8.88 2.46 -17.16
N GLY A 61 -7.70 2.41 -17.79
CA GLY A 61 -6.76 3.54 -17.87
C GLY A 61 -6.12 3.89 -16.53
N THR A 62 -5.81 2.86 -15.72
CA THR A 62 -5.21 2.98 -14.39
C THR A 62 -3.77 2.49 -14.36
N LEU A 63 -2.94 3.02 -13.45
CA LEU A 63 -1.60 2.49 -13.22
C LEU A 63 -1.70 1.28 -12.28
N ALA A 64 -1.32 0.10 -12.76
CA ALA A 64 -1.48 -1.18 -12.07
C ALA A 64 -0.19 -2.02 -12.06
N TRP A 65 -0.17 -3.04 -11.21
CA TRP A 65 0.92 -4.01 -11.08
C TRP A 65 0.42 -5.47 -11.17
N PRO A 66 1.28 -6.44 -11.52
CA PRO A 66 0.87 -7.84 -11.75
C PRO A 66 0.29 -8.56 -10.53
N ASN A 67 0.48 -8.04 -9.32
CA ASN A 67 -0.15 -8.56 -8.09
C ASN A 67 -1.57 -8.02 -7.87
N GLY A 68 -2.10 -7.22 -8.80
CA GLY A 68 -3.43 -6.61 -8.72
C GLY A 68 -3.47 -5.32 -7.89
N ALA A 69 -2.32 -4.77 -7.48
CA ALA A 69 -2.28 -3.44 -6.90
C ALA A 69 -2.49 -2.38 -8.00
N ASP A 70 -3.25 -1.34 -7.72
CA ASP A 70 -3.51 -0.23 -8.61
C ASP A 70 -3.66 1.09 -7.84
N PHE A 71 -3.51 2.21 -8.53
CA PHE A 71 -3.86 3.53 -8.00
C PHE A 71 -4.83 4.24 -8.94
N ASP A 72 -5.99 4.61 -8.42
CA ASP A 72 -7.03 5.32 -9.17
C ASP A 72 -6.46 6.59 -9.86
N PRO A 73 -6.76 6.83 -11.15
CA PRO A 73 -6.23 7.98 -11.87
C PRO A 73 -6.55 9.32 -11.23
N ALA A 74 -7.73 9.50 -10.64
CA ALA A 74 -8.09 10.74 -9.95
C ALA A 74 -7.25 10.91 -8.68
N THR A 75 -6.94 9.82 -7.98
CA THR A 75 -6.02 9.84 -6.84
C THR A 75 -4.61 10.26 -7.26
N LEU A 76 -4.08 9.71 -8.35
CA LEU A 76 -2.77 10.08 -8.87
C LEU A 76 -2.74 11.53 -9.36
N HIS A 77 -3.81 11.99 -10.01
CA HIS A 77 -3.93 13.36 -10.50
C HIS A 77 -3.91 14.38 -9.37
N ASP A 78 -4.65 14.11 -8.30
CA ASP A 78 -4.75 14.93 -7.09
C ASP A 78 -3.80 14.48 -5.97
N TRP A 79 -2.70 13.78 -6.33
CA TRP A 79 -1.74 13.23 -5.37
C TRP A 79 -1.30 14.21 -4.28
N PRO A 80 -1.01 15.50 -4.55
CA PRO A 80 -0.63 16.45 -3.49
C PRO A 80 -1.67 16.60 -2.36
N LYS A 81 -2.95 16.33 -2.64
CA LYS A 81 -4.02 16.34 -1.63
C LYS A 81 -4.27 14.95 -1.05
N ALA A 82 -4.11 13.90 -1.85
CA ALA A 82 -4.39 12.53 -1.44
C ALA A 82 -3.26 11.90 -0.60
N ALA A 83 -2.01 12.27 -0.88
CA ALA A 83 -0.81 11.62 -0.36
C ALA A 83 -0.80 11.51 1.17
N GLU A 84 -1.16 12.58 1.88
CA GLU A 84 -1.16 12.58 3.35
C GLU A 84 -2.11 11.52 3.93
N GLY A 85 -3.29 11.36 3.34
CA GLY A 85 -4.26 10.33 3.74
C GLY A 85 -3.74 8.91 3.51
N PHE A 86 -3.15 8.66 2.34
CA PHE A 86 -2.55 7.35 2.03
C PHE A 86 -1.36 7.03 2.93
N ILE A 87 -0.52 8.02 3.22
CA ILE A 87 0.61 7.89 4.14
C ILE A 87 0.12 7.57 5.56
N ALA A 88 -0.92 8.24 6.02
CA ALA A 88 -1.52 7.97 7.33
C ALA A 88 -2.07 6.54 7.41
N MET A 89 -2.77 6.07 6.38
CA MET A 89 -3.26 4.68 6.30
C MET A 89 -2.11 3.66 6.31
N ALA A 90 -1.10 3.87 5.49
CA ALA A 90 0.10 3.02 5.43
C ALA A 90 0.82 2.92 6.78
N ARG A 91 0.95 4.04 7.51
CA ARG A 91 1.49 4.05 8.88
C ARG A 91 0.62 3.28 9.86
N GLY A 92 -0.70 3.30 9.71
CA GLY A 92 -1.63 2.52 10.52
C GLY A 92 -1.45 1.02 10.32
N TRP A 93 -1.37 0.55 9.07
CA TRP A 93 -1.17 -0.87 8.76
C TRP A 93 0.19 -1.39 9.24
N LYS A 94 1.24 -0.57 9.11
CA LYS A 94 2.58 -0.89 9.65
C LYS A 94 2.56 -1.10 11.17
N GLN A 95 1.75 -0.34 11.90
CA GLN A 95 1.62 -0.47 13.35
C GLN A 95 0.81 -1.71 13.74
N ALA A 96 -0.32 -1.98 13.07
CA ALA A 96 -1.16 -3.14 13.34
C ALA A 96 -0.41 -4.48 13.13
N GLU A 97 0.41 -4.58 12.09
CA GLU A 97 1.23 -5.77 11.86
C GLU A 97 2.32 -5.95 12.92
N ASN A 98 2.96 -4.86 13.36
CA ASN A 98 3.92 -4.89 14.45
C ASN A 98 3.28 -5.28 15.79
N GLU A 99 2.04 -4.84 16.06
CA GLU A 99 1.30 -5.16 17.28
C GLU A 99 0.78 -6.61 17.29
N CYS A 100 0.37 -7.14 16.14
CA CYS A 100 0.00 -8.56 16.00
C CYS A 100 1.14 -9.50 16.42
N PHE A 101 2.38 -9.15 16.04
CA PHE A 101 3.58 -9.93 16.40
C PHE A 101 4.01 -9.77 17.87
N LYS A 102 3.53 -8.73 18.57
CA LYS A 102 3.87 -8.46 19.98
C LYS A 102 2.85 -8.95 21.00
N ARG A 103 1.72 -9.56 20.58
CA ARG A 103 0.80 -10.18 21.53
C ARG A 103 1.47 -11.38 22.21
N PRO A 104 1.73 -11.36 23.53
CA PRO A 104 2.08 -12.59 24.22
C PRO A 104 0.92 -13.58 24.10
N ALA A 105 1.24 -14.88 24.01
CA ALA A 105 0.25 -15.94 24.04
C ALA A 105 -0.65 -15.78 25.28
N PRO A 106 -1.97 -16.01 25.18
CA PRO A 106 -2.87 -15.88 26.32
C PRO A 106 -2.38 -16.76 27.48
N GLU A 107 -2.12 -16.13 28.63
CA GLU A 107 -1.68 -16.73 29.89
C GLU A 107 -2.84 -17.51 30.53
N ALA A 108 -3.33 -18.56 29.87
CA ALA A 108 -4.46 -19.37 30.33
C ALA A 108 -4.05 -20.76 30.83
N ASP A 109 -2.77 -21.01 31.09
CA ASP A 109 -2.30 -22.35 31.52
C ASP A 109 -1.15 -22.32 32.55
N ARG A 110 -1.09 -21.27 33.40
CA ARG A 110 -0.07 -21.16 34.46
C ARG A 110 -0.52 -21.61 35.85
N GLU A 111 -1.82 -21.83 36.06
CA GLU A 111 -2.38 -22.18 37.37
C GLU A 111 -2.74 -23.66 37.56
N ARG A 112 -2.24 -24.59 36.73
CA ARG A 112 -2.46 -26.04 36.92
C ARG A 112 -1.29 -26.82 37.54
N ALA A 113 -0.19 -26.15 37.91
CA ALA A 113 1.03 -26.84 38.35
C ALA A 113 1.40 -26.69 39.83
N LEU A 114 0.66 -25.95 40.67
CA LEU A 114 1.16 -25.63 42.03
C LEU A 114 0.16 -25.81 43.18
N THR A 115 -0.68 -26.85 43.21
CA THR A 115 -1.30 -27.36 44.46
C THR A 115 -1.83 -28.80 44.31
N ARG A 116 -0.95 -29.76 43.99
CA ARG A 116 -1.13 -31.16 44.41
C ARG A 116 0.13 -31.59 45.14
N ALA A 117 0.20 -31.27 46.42
CA ALA A 117 1.07 -31.98 47.36
C ALA A 117 0.24 -33.09 48.02
N PRO A 118 0.66 -34.36 47.99
CA PRO A 118 0.03 -35.44 48.74
C PRO A 118 0.70 -35.58 50.11
N SER A 119 -0.08 -35.68 51.17
CA SER A 119 0.29 -36.22 52.50
C SER A 119 -1.04 -36.37 53.23
N GLY A 120 -1.50 -37.55 53.63
CA GLY A 120 -0.79 -38.50 54.49
C GLY A 120 -1.58 -38.52 55.80
#